data_AF-A0A133ZWJ8-F1
#
_entry.id   AF-A0A133ZWJ8-F1
#
_cell.length_a   1.000
_cell.length_b   1.000
_cell.length_c   1.000
_cell.angle_alpha   90.00
_cell.angle_beta   90.00
_cell.angle_gamma   90.00
#
_symmetry.space_group_name_H-M   'P 1'
#
loop_
_entity.id
_entity.type
_entity.pdbx_description
1 polymer ?
#
loop_
_entity_poly.entity_id
_entity_poly.type
_entity_poly.pdbx_seq_one_letter_code
_entity_poly.pdbx_strand_id
1 'polypeptide(L)'
;MHTYLVNIFGKGGHGAEPHEAIDTTVITGEFVRKTAKYKNIEIISVKSGAAFNVISGKAEINLKTDNLEQLKSILASLLIYYGEQTRFEIIDI
;
A
#
# COMPACT_ATOMS: atom_id res chain seq x y z
N MET A 1 -17.60 -10.14 -4.39
CA MET A 1 -16.35 -9.49 -3.98
C MET A 1 -15.89 -10.14 -2.68
N HIS A 2 -14.62 -10.53 -2.61
CA HIS A 2 -13.97 -11.05 -1.41
C HIS A 2 -13.21 -9.94 -0.71
N THR A 3 -13.04 -10.06 0.61
CA THR A 3 -12.31 -9.08 1.40
C THR A 3 -10.85 -9.52 1.51
N TYR A 4 -9.93 -8.59 1.31
CA TYR A 4 -8.51 -8.83 1.41
C TYR A 4 -7.86 -7.82 2.33
N LEU A 5 -6.92 -8.30 3.14
CA LEU A 5 -5.90 -7.49 3.79
C LEU A 5 -4.68 -7.42 2.88
N VAL A 6 -4.37 -6.24 2.40
CA VAL A 6 -3.15 -5.94 1.64
C VAL A 6 -2.14 -5.28 2.57
N ASN A 7 -1.00 -5.91 2.78
CA ASN A 7 0.15 -5.31 3.45
C ASN A 7 1.10 -4.76 2.38
N ILE A 8 1.51 -3.50 2.52
CA ILE A 8 2.57 -2.89 1.71
C ILE A 8 3.77 -2.64 2.61
N PHE A 9 4.95 -3.04 2.14
CA PHE A 9 6.20 -2.88 2.85
C PHE A 9 7.15 -1.98 2.06
N GLY A 10 7.80 -1.07 2.77
CA GLY A 10 8.88 -0.21 2.31
C GLY A 10 10.01 -0.22 3.33
N LYS A 11 10.59 0.95 3.59
CA LYS A 11 11.69 1.14 4.54
C LYS A 11 11.33 2.31 5.46
N GLY A 12 11.09 2.03 6.73
CA GLY A 12 10.83 3.07 7.72
C GLY A 12 12.08 3.91 8.01
N GLY A 13 11.91 5.07 8.63
CA GLY A 13 13.02 5.96 8.93
C GLY A 13 12.62 7.21 9.71
N HIS A 14 13.59 8.09 9.96
CA HIS A 14 13.34 9.37 10.61
C HIS A 14 12.67 10.34 9.63
N GLY A 15 11.66 11.10 10.08
CA GLY A 15 10.89 12.02 9.24
C GLY A 15 11.71 13.18 8.65
N ALA A 16 12.86 13.49 9.23
CA ALA A 16 13.80 14.47 8.70
C ALA A 16 14.78 13.89 7.65
N GLU A 17 14.79 12.57 7.44
CA GLU A 17 15.71 11.87 6.54
C GLU A 17 14.95 11.02 5.49
N PRO A 18 14.02 11.62 4.73
CA PRO A 18 13.17 10.85 3.81
C PRO A 18 13.93 10.18 2.67
N HIS A 19 15.12 10.68 2.32
CA HIS A 19 15.98 10.09 1.29
C HIS A 19 16.57 8.73 1.71
N GLU A 20 16.58 8.43 3.02
CA GLU A 20 17.02 7.14 3.55
C GLU A 20 15.86 6.14 3.72
N ALA A 21 14.62 6.53 3.38
CA ALA A 21 13.41 5.77 3.65
C ALA A 21 12.56 5.56 2.39
N ILE A 22 11.61 4.63 2.47
CA ILE A 22 10.57 4.40 1.46
C ILE A 22 9.23 4.40 2.20
N ASP A 23 8.53 5.54 2.13
CA ASP A 23 7.33 5.82 2.91
C ASP A 23 6.10 5.07 2.37
N THR A 24 5.64 4.08 3.13
CA THR A 24 4.44 3.32 2.77
C THR A 24 3.17 4.16 2.84
N THR A 25 3.15 5.27 3.57
CA THR A 25 2.00 6.18 3.63
C THR A 25 1.78 6.85 2.27
N VAL A 26 2.87 7.26 1.62
CA VAL A 26 2.83 7.84 0.26
C VAL A 26 2.39 6.79 -0.75
N ILE A 27 2.98 5.59 -0.70
CA ILE A 27 2.63 4.49 -1.60
C ILE A 27 1.14 4.14 -1.48
N THR A 28 0.63 3.99 -0.26
CA THR A 28 -0.78 3.67 -0.03
C THR A 28 -1.70 4.80 -0.51
N GLY A 29 -1.32 6.07 -0.30
CA GLY A 29 -2.06 7.20 -0.86
C GLY A 29 -2.17 7.15 -2.38
N GLU A 30 -1.07 6.81 -3.06
CA GLU A 30 -1.08 6.64 -4.52
C GLU A 30 -1.92 5.43 -4.96
N PHE A 31 -1.83 4.31 -4.22
CA PHE A 31 -2.65 3.12 -4.47
C PHE A 31 -4.14 3.44 -4.39
N VAL A 32 -4.61 4.11 -3.33
CA VAL A 32 -6.02 4.50 -3.15
C VAL A 32 -6.47 5.41 -4.29
N ARG A 33 -5.65 6.42 -4.64
CA ARG A 33 -5.95 7.31 -5.77
C ARG A 33 -6.06 6.55 -7.10
N LYS A 34 -5.16 5.61 -7.38
CA LYS A 34 -5.17 4.81 -8.60
C LYS A 34 -6.34 3.84 -8.66
N THR A 35 -6.73 3.28 -7.52
CA THR A 35 -7.82 2.31 -7.43
C THR A 35 -9.21 2.94 -7.47
N ALA A 36 -9.35 4.24 -7.15
CA ALA A 36 -10.63 4.96 -7.14
C ALA A 36 -11.42 4.91 -8.47
N LYS A 37 -10.76 4.68 -9.62
CA LYS A 37 -11.44 4.55 -10.92
C LYS A 37 -12.04 3.15 -11.17
N TYR A 38 -11.66 2.15 -10.38
CA TYR A 38 -12.11 0.76 -10.54
C TYR A 38 -13.31 0.51 -9.62
N LYS A 39 -14.50 0.37 -10.22
CA LYS A 39 -15.75 0.17 -9.46
C LYS A 39 -15.79 -1.16 -8.68
N ASN A 40 -14.94 -2.11 -9.05
CA ASN A 40 -14.84 -3.43 -8.43
C ASN A 40 -13.73 -3.49 -7.36
N ILE A 41 -13.19 -2.35 -6.94
CA ILE A 41 -12.28 -2.25 -5.79
C ILE A 41 -12.90 -1.25 -4.79
N GLU A 42 -13.25 -1.74 -3.62
CA GLU A 42 -13.80 -0.94 -2.52
C GLU A 42 -12.78 -0.89 -1.39
N ILE A 43 -12.21 0.30 -1.10
CA ILE A 43 -11.31 0.49 0.03
C ILE A 43 -12.16 0.64 1.31
N ILE A 44 -11.99 -0.27 2.26
CA ILE A 44 -12.74 -0.28 3.53
C ILE A 44 -11.98 0.55 4.57
N SER A 45 -10.68 0.31 4.71
CA SER A 45 -9.85 1.04 5.67
C SER A 45 -8.38 1.04 5.26
N VAL A 46 -7.67 2.07 5.70
CA VAL A 46 -6.22 2.22 5.54
C VAL A 46 -5.61 2.51 6.90
N LYS A 47 -4.48 1.86 7.20
CA LYS A 47 -3.66 2.15 8.37
C LYS A 47 -2.20 2.27 7.95
N SER A 48 -1.60 3.42 8.21
CA SER A 48 -0.17 3.69 8.01
C SER A 48 0.30 4.74 9.01
N GLY A 49 1.58 4.71 9.35
CA GLY A 49 2.19 5.63 10.33
C GLY A 49 2.14 5.12 11.76
N ALA A 50 3.19 5.42 12.52
CA ALA A 50 3.31 5.07 13.94
C ALA A 50 3.51 6.30 14.85
N ALA A 51 4.17 7.35 14.35
CA ALA A 51 4.38 8.61 15.03
C ALA A 51 4.56 9.75 14.01
N PHE A 52 4.37 11.01 14.43
CA PHE A 52 4.38 12.17 13.52
C PHE A 52 5.73 12.44 12.85
N ASN A 53 6.84 12.07 13.50
CA ASN A 53 8.21 12.28 13.02
C ASN A 53 8.87 10.98 12.50
N VAL A 54 8.08 9.95 12.20
CA VAL A 54 8.56 8.64 11.75
C VAL A 54 7.93 8.30 10.41
N ILE A 55 8.77 7.97 9.43
CA ILE A 55 8.34 7.44 8.14
C ILE A 55 7.97 5.97 8.33
N SER A 56 6.77 5.59 7.88
CA SER A 56 6.28 4.21 8.02
C SER A 56 6.91 3.30 6.97
N GLY A 57 7.42 2.15 7.43
CA GLY A 57 7.87 1.07 6.56
C GLY A 57 6.80 0.01 6.27
N LYS A 58 5.61 0.14 6.85
CA LYS A 58 4.46 -0.75 6.63
C LYS A 58 3.16 0.03 6.55
N ALA A 59 2.29 -0.37 5.63
CA ALA A 59 0.89 0.04 5.58
C ALA A 59 -0.02 -1.18 5.41
N GLU A 60 -1.24 -1.07 5.93
CA GLU A 60 -2.28 -2.10 5.90
C GLU A 60 -3.53 -1.52 5.23
N ILE A 61 -4.09 -2.23 4.24
CA ILE A 61 -5.26 -1.81 3.50
C ILE A 61 -6.27 -2.96 3.52
N ASN A 62 -7.43 -2.73 4.11
CA ASN A 62 -8.57 -3.63 3.97
C ASN A 62 -9.39 -3.16 2.78
N LEU A 63 -9.63 -4.05 1.83
CA LEU A 63 -10.43 -3.75 0.64
C LEU A 63 -11.26 -4.95 0.21
N LYS A 64 -12.28 -4.71 -0.62
CA LYS A 64 -13.00 -5.76 -1.33
C LYS A 64 -12.72 -5.69 -2.81
N THR A 65 -12.58 -6.85 -3.44
CA THR A 65 -12.59 -6.95 -4.91
C THR A 65 -13.08 -8.32 -5.36
N ASP A 66 -13.57 -8.42 -6.59
CA ASP A 66 -13.85 -9.67 -7.29
C ASP A 66 -12.73 -10.07 -8.27
N ASN A 67 -11.67 -9.26 -8.40
CA ASN A 67 -10.59 -9.48 -9.35
C ASN A 67 -9.21 -9.37 -8.69
N LEU A 68 -8.79 -10.48 -8.08
CA LEU A 68 -7.49 -10.56 -7.38
C LEU A 68 -6.29 -10.34 -8.31
N GLU A 69 -6.36 -10.78 -9.57
CA GLU A 69 -5.26 -10.62 -10.52
C GLU A 69 -5.09 -9.15 -10.95
N GLN A 70 -6.18 -8.42 -11.13
CA GLN A 70 -6.13 -6.97 -11.34
C GLN A 70 -5.52 -6.25 -10.13
N LEU A 71 -5.89 -6.62 -8.91
CA LEU A 71 -5.31 -6.07 -7.69
C LEU A 71 -3.79 -6.29 -7.64
N LYS A 72 -3.33 -7.53 -7.89
CA LYS A 72 -1.89 -7.87 -7.95
C LYS A 72 -1.17 -7.05 -9.02
N SER A 73 -1.75 -6.93 -10.21
CA SER A 73 -1.16 -6.16 -11.31
C SER A 73 -0.99 -4.68 -10.97
N ILE A 74 -2.00 -4.07 -10.33
CA ILE A 74 -1.94 -2.68 -9.89
C ILE A 74 -0.84 -2.48 -8.83
N LEU A 75 -0.78 -3.35 -7.83
CA LEU A 75 0.24 -3.29 -6.77
C LEU A 75 1.65 -3.47 -7.34
N ALA A 76 1.88 -4.50 -8.15
CA ALA A 76 3.18 -4.75 -8.77
C ALA A 76 3.62 -3.55 -9.64
N SER A 77 2.72 -3.03 -10.47
CA SER A 77 3.01 -1.87 -11.33
C SER A 77 3.32 -0.61 -10.52
N LEU A 78 2.66 -0.42 -9.37
CA LEU A 78 2.91 0.72 -8.49
C LEU A 78 4.28 0.60 -7.82
N LEU A 79 4.61 -0.57 -7.26
CA LEU A 79 5.80 -0.74 -6.43
C LEU A 79 7.12 -0.69 -7.21
N ILE A 80 7.12 -1.02 -8.51
CA ILE A 80 8.31 -0.89 -9.38
C ILE A 80 8.92 0.52 -9.31
N TYR A 81 8.11 1.56 -9.09
CA TYR A 81 8.59 2.95 -9.01
C TYR A 81 9.29 3.30 -7.69
N TYR A 82 9.11 2.48 -6.64
CA TYR A 82 9.61 2.76 -5.29
C TYR A 82 10.85 1.93 -4.93
N GLY A 83 11.34 1.10 -5.85
CA GLY A 83 12.60 0.36 -5.73
C GLY A 83 12.48 -1.06 -5.17
N GLU A 84 13.58 -1.81 -5.26
CA GLU A 84 13.65 -3.26 -5.00
C GLU A 84 13.33 -3.67 -3.55
N GLN A 85 13.40 -2.74 -2.60
CA GLN A 85 13.07 -3.02 -1.20
C GLN A 85 11.57 -3.04 -0.92
N THR A 86 10.74 -2.66 -1.90
CA THR A 86 9.29 -2.71 -1.75
C THR A 86 8.71 -4.08 -2.07
N ARG A 87 7.68 -4.46 -1.32
CA ARG A 87 6.92 -5.70 -1.55
C ARG A 87 5.51 -5.57 -1.01
N PHE A 88 4.64 -6.47 -1.41
CA PHE A 88 3.29 -6.58 -0.86
C PHE A 88 2.93 -8.02 -0.51
N GLU A 89 1.98 -8.17 0.41
CA GLU A 89 1.33 -9.43 0.73
C GLU A 89 -0.19 -9.23 0.65
N ILE A 90 -0.92 -10.24 0.20
CA ILE A 90 -2.39 -10.22 0.14
C ILE A 90 -2.89 -11.44 0.91
N ILE A 91 -3.79 -11.21 1.87
CA ILE A 91 -4.39 -12.23 2.73
C ILE A 91 -5.91 -12.14 2.56
N ASP A 92 -6.57 -13.26 2.31
CA ASP A 92 -8.03 -13.38 2.27
C ASP A 92 -8.57 -13.41 3.72
N ILE A 93 -9.58 -12.59 4.03
CA ILE A 93 -10.08 -12.37 5.41
C ILE A 93 -11.61 -12.38 5.53
#